data_AF-A0A7C4R985-F1
#
_entry.id   AF-A0A7C4R985-F1
#
_cell.length_a   1.000
_cell.length_b   1.000
_cell.length_c   1.000
_cell.angle_alpha   90.00
_cell.angle_beta   90.00
_cell.angle_gamma   90.00
#
_symmetry.space_group_name_H-M   'P 1'
#
loop_
_entity.id
_entity.type
_entity.pdbx_description
1 polymer ?
#
loop_
_entity_poly.entity_id
_entity_poly.type
_entity_poly.pdbx_seq_one_letter_code
_entity_poly.pdbx_strand_id
1 'polypeptide(L)'
;INLIYGAKRDSGLQEMVDRVAMRLGLKKPPRAVVVRGPPNAFAYGNIISGRYVAVSDEMLRLTNDEELEAVIGHEIGHHLHRDNTIMLFLGILPSVIYYLGITLINSGLYSSGYSNRRNNGGLILVAIGVVAVMISFLIQLLVLAFSRLREYYADYEGARAAGRRAMQKALAKIHLYYRRSPSAREIVSRSNLRTLFIYAFTEAYANPFYSVSDDTIETIKRSDYSSFEEIFATHPPIPKRLKALDQYKELPE
;
A
#
# COMPACT_ATOMS: atom_id res chain seq x y z
N ILE A 1 -7.11 8.90 -15.49
CA ILE A 1 -6.54 7.58 -15.82
C ILE A 1 -6.29 7.41 -17.32
N ASN A 2 -7.27 7.61 -18.23
CA ASN A 2 -7.00 7.57 -19.67
C ASN A 2 -5.91 8.54 -20.14
N LEU A 3 -5.87 9.77 -19.61
CA LEU A 3 -4.91 10.80 -20.03
C LEU A 3 -3.44 10.54 -19.59
N ILE A 4 -3.21 9.71 -18.56
CA ILE A 4 -1.86 9.51 -17.97
C ILE A 4 -1.36 8.07 -18.14
N TYR A 5 -2.26 7.09 -18.07
CA TYR A 5 -1.90 5.66 -18.02
C TYR A 5 -2.34 4.86 -19.25
N GLY A 6 -3.03 5.50 -20.21
CA GLY A 6 -3.49 4.84 -21.43
C GLY A 6 -4.44 3.68 -21.17
N ALA A 7 -5.34 3.83 -20.19
CA ALA A 7 -6.16 2.72 -19.71
C ALA A 7 -7.10 2.19 -20.81
N LYS A 8 -7.14 0.86 -20.92
CA LYS A 8 -7.98 0.15 -21.87
C LYS A 8 -8.87 -0.83 -21.13
N ARG A 9 -10.10 -0.99 -21.62
CA ARG A 9 -10.96 -2.08 -21.15
C ARG A 9 -10.44 -3.38 -21.72
N ASP A 10 -10.51 -4.42 -20.91
CA ASP A 10 -10.16 -5.79 -21.30
C ASP A 10 -11.27 -6.72 -20.76
N SER A 11 -11.89 -7.48 -21.66
CA SER A 11 -13.04 -8.33 -21.30
C SER A 11 -12.61 -9.53 -20.45
N GLY A 12 -11.45 -10.14 -20.74
CA GLY A 12 -10.95 -11.27 -19.97
C GLY A 12 -10.61 -10.89 -18.54
N LEU A 13 -9.97 -9.73 -18.36
CA LEU A 13 -9.71 -9.16 -17.05
C LEU A 13 -11.01 -8.80 -16.31
N GLN A 14 -12.00 -8.23 -17.01
CA GLN A 14 -13.30 -7.93 -16.39
C GLN A 14 -14.00 -9.20 -15.90
N GLU A 15 -14.02 -10.26 -16.70
CA GLU A 15 -14.61 -11.55 -16.31
C GLU A 15 -13.88 -12.13 -15.09
N MET A 16 -12.55 -12.06 -15.05
CA MET A 16 -11.77 -12.49 -13.89
C MET A 16 -12.11 -11.68 -12.63
N VAL A 17 -12.16 -10.35 -12.74
CA VAL A 17 -12.55 -9.46 -11.65
C VAL A 17 -13.97 -9.76 -11.17
N ASP A 18 -14.91 -10.02 -12.07
CA ASP A 18 -16.29 -10.35 -11.73
C ASP A 18 -16.36 -11.68 -10.97
N ARG A 19 -15.65 -12.72 -11.44
CA ARG A 19 -15.58 -14.02 -10.74
C ARG A 19 -15.00 -13.87 -9.34
N VAL A 20 -13.86 -13.19 -9.19
CA VAL A 20 -13.22 -12.99 -7.89
C VAL A 20 -14.10 -12.16 -6.95
N ALA A 21 -14.72 -11.09 -7.45
CA ALA A 21 -15.65 -10.27 -6.68
C ALA A 21 -16.83 -11.08 -6.15
N MET A 22 -17.40 -11.96 -6.98
CA MET A 22 -18.47 -12.87 -6.55
C MET A 22 -18.00 -13.84 -5.48
N ARG A 23 -16.82 -14.47 -5.63
CA ARG A 23 -16.24 -15.38 -4.62
C ARG A 23 -16.04 -14.68 -3.27
N LEU A 24 -15.65 -13.40 -3.27
CA LEU A 24 -15.44 -12.60 -2.07
C LEU A 24 -16.72 -11.89 -1.56
N GLY A 25 -17.88 -12.16 -2.15
CA GLY A 25 -19.17 -11.62 -1.69
C GLY A 25 -19.42 -10.15 -2.04
N LEU A 26 -18.67 -9.57 -2.98
CA LEU A 26 -18.83 -8.18 -3.41
C LEU A 26 -19.96 -8.07 -4.46
N LYS A 27 -21.15 -7.67 -4.01
CA LYS A 27 -22.37 -7.56 -4.83
C LYS A 27 -22.26 -6.71 -6.10
N LYS A 28 -21.37 -5.71 -6.10
CA LYS A 28 -21.14 -4.81 -7.24
C LYS A 28 -19.66 -4.88 -7.61
N PRO A 29 -19.27 -5.70 -8.60
CA PRO A 29 -17.88 -5.83 -8.99
C PRO A 29 -17.32 -4.50 -9.50
N PRO A 30 -16.04 -4.21 -9.23
CA PRO A 30 -15.38 -3.04 -9.78
C PRO A 30 -15.14 -3.23 -11.28
N ARG A 31 -15.04 -2.11 -12.00
CA ARG A 31 -14.64 -2.14 -13.41
C ARG A 31 -13.15 -2.39 -13.55
N ALA A 32 -12.78 -3.29 -14.44
CA ALA A 32 -11.40 -3.64 -14.70
C ALA A 32 -10.83 -2.81 -15.86
N VAL A 33 -9.57 -2.38 -15.71
CA VAL A 33 -8.83 -1.70 -16.78
C VAL A 33 -7.38 -2.15 -16.82
N VAL A 34 -6.81 -2.26 -18.02
CA VAL A 34 -5.40 -2.49 -18.23
C VAL A 34 -4.68 -1.15 -18.43
N VAL A 35 -3.58 -0.94 -17.72
CA VAL A 35 -2.73 0.24 -17.82
C VAL A 35 -1.32 -0.13 -18.27
N ARG A 36 -0.57 0.82 -18.83
CA ARG A 36 0.86 0.60 -19.13
C ARG A 36 1.71 0.88 -17.90
N GLY A 37 2.64 0.00 -17.58
CA GLY A 37 3.60 0.24 -16.50
C GLY A 37 4.30 -1.01 -15.99
N PRO A 38 5.21 -0.87 -15.01
CA PRO A 38 5.79 -2.01 -14.32
C PRO A 38 4.71 -2.82 -13.57
N PRO A 39 4.98 -4.09 -13.21
CA PRO A 39 4.04 -4.97 -12.52
C PRO A 39 3.43 -4.30 -11.30
N ASN A 40 2.15 -4.01 -11.41
CA ASN A 40 1.34 -3.33 -10.41
C ASN A 40 -0.15 -3.62 -10.67
N ALA A 41 -0.92 -3.64 -9.60
CA ALA A 41 -2.37 -3.58 -9.61
C ALA A 41 -2.82 -2.58 -8.53
N PHE A 42 -3.97 -1.92 -8.72
CA PHE A 42 -4.51 -1.04 -7.69
C PHE A 42 -6.03 -0.87 -7.78
N ALA A 43 -6.64 -0.89 -6.60
CA ALA A 43 -8.02 -0.52 -6.37
C ALA A 43 -8.16 1.00 -6.23
N TYR A 44 -9.06 1.59 -7.02
CA TYR A 44 -9.46 2.98 -6.82
C TYR A 44 -10.95 3.14 -6.99
N GLY A 45 -11.52 4.15 -6.33
CA GLY A 45 -12.92 4.47 -6.50
C GLY A 45 -13.26 5.79 -5.88
N ASN A 46 -14.26 6.45 -6.46
CA ASN A 46 -14.89 7.60 -5.86
C ASN A 46 -16.41 7.52 -6.11
N ILE A 47 -17.18 8.41 -5.48
CA ILE A 47 -18.64 8.43 -5.55
C ILE A 47 -19.15 8.65 -7.00
N ILE A 48 -18.38 9.38 -7.82
CA ILE A 48 -18.78 9.84 -9.16
C ILE A 48 -18.43 8.81 -10.25
N SER A 49 -17.20 8.27 -10.21
CA SER A 49 -16.68 7.33 -11.21
C SER A 49 -16.94 5.88 -10.84
N GLY A 50 -17.40 5.58 -9.63
CA GLY A 50 -17.54 4.20 -9.13
C GLY A 50 -16.19 3.55 -8.84
N ARG A 51 -16.21 2.22 -8.67
CA ARG A 51 -15.07 1.40 -8.24
C ARG A 51 -14.37 0.77 -9.44
N TYR A 52 -13.06 0.70 -9.36
CA TYR A 52 -12.21 0.12 -10.40
C TYR A 52 -11.06 -0.69 -9.79
N VAL A 53 -10.60 -1.64 -10.59
CA VAL A 53 -9.32 -2.33 -10.41
C VAL A 53 -8.52 -2.08 -11.68
N ALA A 54 -7.34 -1.49 -11.54
CA ALA A 54 -6.41 -1.31 -12.64
C ALA A 54 -5.27 -2.33 -12.52
N VAL A 55 -4.94 -2.99 -13.61
CA VAL A 55 -3.82 -3.95 -13.67
C VAL A 55 -2.88 -3.52 -14.78
N SER A 56 -1.57 -3.50 -14.51
CA SER A 56 -0.58 -3.16 -15.54
C SER A 56 -0.37 -4.30 -16.53
N ASP A 57 0.01 -3.96 -17.76
CA ASP A 57 0.38 -4.91 -18.80
C ASP A 57 1.55 -5.83 -18.40
N GLU A 58 2.58 -5.31 -17.72
CA GLU A 58 3.66 -6.15 -17.20
C GLU A 58 3.21 -7.05 -16.04
N MET A 59 2.18 -6.66 -15.26
CA MET A 59 1.61 -7.55 -14.25
C MET A 59 0.94 -8.76 -14.90
N LEU A 60 0.15 -8.55 -15.96
CA LEU A 60 -0.48 -9.62 -16.72
C LEU A 60 0.54 -10.60 -17.33
N ARG A 61 1.75 -10.14 -17.63
CA ARG A 61 2.86 -10.98 -18.13
C ARG A 61 3.62 -11.70 -17.02
N LEU A 62 3.65 -11.13 -15.83
CA LEU A 62 4.39 -11.64 -14.69
C LEU A 62 3.65 -12.82 -14.02
N THR A 63 2.34 -12.68 -13.84
CA THR A 63 1.51 -13.64 -13.12
C THR A 63 0.79 -14.60 -14.05
N ASN A 64 0.58 -15.84 -13.61
CA ASN A 64 -0.41 -16.73 -14.22
C ASN A 64 -1.84 -16.39 -13.73
N ASP A 65 -2.85 -17.10 -14.23
CA ASP A 65 -4.26 -16.81 -13.90
C ASP A 65 -4.58 -16.92 -12.40
N GLU A 66 -4.06 -17.93 -11.69
CA GLU A 66 -4.31 -18.10 -10.25
C GLU A 66 -3.62 -17.00 -9.43
N GLU A 67 -2.36 -16.70 -9.76
CA GLU A 67 -1.59 -15.62 -9.13
C GLU A 67 -2.24 -14.24 -9.39
N LEU A 68 -2.80 -14.04 -10.59
CA LEU A 68 -3.52 -12.83 -10.94
C LEU A 68 -4.87 -12.74 -10.20
N GLU A 69 -5.60 -13.85 -10.09
CA GLU A 69 -6.82 -13.91 -9.27
C GLU A 69 -6.52 -13.60 -7.80
N ALA A 70 -5.37 -14.02 -7.26
CA ALA A 70 -4.93 -13.68 -5.90
C ALA A 70 -4.69 -12.18 -5.74
N VAL A 71 -3.98 -11.56 -6.70
CA VAL A 71 -3.70 -10.12 -6.70
C VAL A 71 -4.99 -9.31 -6.84
N ILE A 72 -5.89 -9.73 -7.73
CA ILE A 72 -7.21 -9.12 -7.87
C ILE A 72 -8.03 -9.27 -6.58
N GLY A 73 -7.95 -10.42 -5.91
CA GLY A 73 -8.58 -10.66 -4.62
C GLY A 73 -8.07 -9.70 -3.54
N HIS A 74 -6.77 -9.44 -3.52
CA HIS A 74 -6.16 -8.42 -2.66
C HIS A 74 -6.73 -7.02 -2.93
N GLU A 75 -6.78 -6.59 -4.18
CA GLU A 75 -7.36 -5.29 -4.56
C GLU A 75 -8.87 -5.19 -4.25
N ILE A 76 -9.60 -6.28 -4.42
CA ILE A 76 -11.01 -6.36 -4.02
C ILE A 76 -11.14 -6.30 -2.50
N GLY A 77 -10.20 -6.84 -1.73
CA GLY A 77 -10.12 -6.72 -0.29
C GLY A 77 -10.09 -5.27 0.19
N HIS A 78 -9.33 -4.40 -0.49
CA HIS A 78 -9.32 -2.96 -0.20
C HIS A 78 -10.68 -2.30 -0.46
N HIS A 79 -11.37 -2.75 -1.52
CA HIS A 79 -12.74 -2.33 -1.77
C HIS A 79 -13.69 -2.83 -0.68
N LEU A 80 -13.65 -4.12 -0.34
CA LEU A 80 -14.56 -4.72 0.64
C LEU A 80 -14.52 -3.97 1.98
N HIS A 81 -13.32 -3.62 2.42
CA HIS A 81 -13.08 -2.94 3.69
C HIS A 81 -13.06 -1.41 3.62
N ARG A 82 -13.19 -0.82 2.42
CA ARG A 82 -13.21 0.64 2.17
C ARG A 82 -11.92 1.36 2.56
N ASP A 83 -10.79 0.72 2.34
CA ASP A 83 -9.48 1.20 2.80
C ASP A 83 -9.13 2.58 2.26
N ASN A 84 -9.36 2.82 0.97
CA ASN A 84 -9.09 4.13 0.37
C ASN A 84 -9.86 5.26 1.06
N THR A 85 -11.11 5.02 1.46
CA THR A 85 -11.92 6.04 2.13
C THR A 85 -11.44 6.25 3.56
N ILE A 86 -11.22 5.17 4.30
CA ILE A 86 -10.75 5.23 5.69
C ILE A 86 -9.38 5.92 5.76
N MET A 87 -8.44 5.51 4.92
CA MET A 87 -7.09 6.08 4.85
C MET A 87 -7.09 7.54 4.40
N LEU A 88 -7.99 7.95 3.51
CA LEU A 88 -8.15 9.36 3.14
C LEU A 88 -8.52 10.21 4.36
N PHE A 89 -9.51 9.79 5.16
CA PHE A 89 -9.91 10.53 6.36
C PHE A 89 -8.82 10.52 7.44
N LEU A 90 -8.21 9.36 7.69
CA LEU A 90 -7.14 9.23 8.69
C LEU A 90 -5.89 10.03 8.31
N GLY A 91 -5.54 10.08 7.02
CA GLY A 91 -4.35 10.79 6.53
C GLY A 91 -4.42 12.32 6.66
N ILE A 92 -5.63 12.89 6.74
CA ILE A 92 -5.79 14.35 6.90
C ILE A 92 -5.49 14.79 8.35
N LEU A 93 -5.78 13.94 9.34
CA LEU A 93 -5.69 14.31 10.76
C LEU A 93 -4.27 14.76 11.19
N PRO A 94 -3.19 14.02 10.89
CA PRO A 94 -1.83 14.48 11.19
C PRO A 94 -1.54 15.84 10.54
N SER A 95 -1.87 16.02 9.26
CA SER A 95 -1.58 17.26 8.54
C SER A 95 -2.26 18.49 9.17
N VAL A 96 -3.52 18.34 9.59
CA VAL A 96 -4.26 19.43 10.26
C VAL A 96 -3.61 19.78 11.60
N ILE A 97 -3.30 18.78 12.43
CA ILE A 97 -2.70 19.00 13.75
C ILE A 97 -1.30 19.60 13.61
N TYR A 98 -0.51 19.14 12.64
CA TYR A 98 0.79 19.72 12.31
C TYR A 98 0.68 21.20 11.95
N TYR A 99 -0.25 21.54 11.06
CA TYR A 99 -0.42 22.92 10.61
C TYR A 99 -0.87 23.84 11.75
N LEU A 100 -1.77 23.37 12.62
CA LEU A 100 -2.14 24.08 13.84
C LEU A 100 -0.94 24.28 14.78
N GLY A 101 -0.13 23.24 14.98
CA GLY A 101 1.08 23.31 15.80
C GLY A 101 2.08 24.35 15.29
N ILE A 102 2.38 24.33 13.98
CA ILE A 102 3.26 25.32 13.34
C ILE A 102 2.67 26.73 13.44
N THR A 103 1.36 26.89 13.25
CA THR A 103 0.69 28.19 13.37
C THR A 103 0.81 28.75 14.79
N LEU A 104 0.66 27.91 15.82
CA LEU A 104 0.83 28.30 17.22
C LEU A 104 2.28 28.68 17.54
N ILE A 105 3.25 27.91 17.04
CA ILE A 105 4.69 28.24 17.19
C ILE A 105 4.98 29.60 16.57
N ASN A 106 4.57 29.82 15.32
CA ASN A 106 4.83 31.08 14.61
C ASN A 106 4.17 32.27 15.31
N SER A 107 2.93 32.10 15.79
CA SER A 107 2.19 33.13 16.53
C SER A 107 2.89 33.46 17.87
N GLY A 108 3.39 32.44 18.57
CA GLY A 108 4.13 32.61 19.82
C GLY A 108 5.48 33.30 19.64
N LEU A 109 6.23 32.94 18.58
CA LEU A 109 7.50 33.59 18.23
C LEU A 109 7.30 35.06 17.83
N TYR A 110 6.30 35.35 16.99
CA TYR A 110 5.96 36.72 16.59
C TYR A 110 5.55 37.58 17.81
N SER A 111 4.71 37.05 18.70
CA SER A 111 4.30 37.71 19.94
C SER A 111 5.47 37.97 20.89
N SER A 112 6.49 37.11 20.87
CA SER A 112 7.70 37.25 21.69
C SER A 112 8.70 38.27 21.13
N GLY A 113 8.74 38.46 19.80
CA GLY A 113 9.66 39.40 19.14
C GLY A 113 9.27 40.89 19.23
N TYR A 114 7.98 41.20 19.45
CA TYR A 114 7.47 42.57 19.52
C TYR A 114 7.40 43.17 20.93
N SER A 115 7.47 42.35 21.99
CA SER A 115 7.25 42.81 23.36
C SER A 115 8.51 42.74 24.21
N ASN A 116 9.13 43.89 24.49
CA ASN A 116 10.27 44.06 25.40
C ASN A 116 9.90 43.91 26.89
N ARG A 117 8.80 43.22 27.20
CA ARG A 117 8.30 42.92 28.55
C ARG A 117 7.96 41.44 28.62
N ARG A 118 8.42 40.76 29.68
CA ARG A 118 8.15 39.36 30.07
C ARG A 118 6.78 38.87 29.57
N ASN A 119 6.74 38.30 28.37
CA ASN A 119 5.51 37.83 27.76
C ASN A 119 5.47 36.30 27.84
N ASN A 120 4.99 35.79 28.97
CA ASN A 120 4.78 34.35 29.18
C ASN A 120 3.78 33.76 28.16
N GLY A 121 2.90 34.57 27.57
CA GLY A 121 1.90 34.12 26.60
C GLY A 121 2.51 33.58 25.30
N GLY A 122 3.55 34.23 24.78
CA GLY A 122 4.25 33.78 23.57
C GLY A 122 4.95 32.42 23.77
N LEU A 123 5.61 32.23 24.91
CA LEU A 123 6.25 30.96 25.28
C LEU A 123 5.24 29.82 25.45
N ILE A 124 4.08 30.09 26.04
CA ILE A 124 3.00 29.09 26.18
C ILE A 124 2.49 28.65 24.80
N LEU A 125 2.27 29.58 23.87
CA LEU A 125 1.84 29.24 22.50
C LEU A 125 2.88 28.37 21.77
N VAL A 126 4.17 28.69 21.90
CA VAL A 126 5.25 27.86 21.36
C VAL A 126 5.22 26.47 21.97
N ALA A 127 5.10 26.35 23.29
CA ALA A 127 5.05 25.06 23.97
C ALA A 127 3.87 24.20 23.51
N ILE A 128 2.67 24.76 23.44
CA ILE A 128 1.48 24.06 22.93
C ILE A 128 1.68 23.64 21.48
N GLY A 129 2.25 24.52 20.64
CA GLY A 129 2.50 24.21 19.24
C GLY A 129 3.53 23.10 19.05
N VAL A 130 4.60 23.05 19.84
CA VAL A 130 5.58 21.95 19.83
C VAL A 130 4.92 20.63 20.22
N VAL A 131 4.10 20.62 21.27
CA VAL A 131 3.34 19.43 21.70
C VAL A 131 2.40 18.97 20.58
N ALA A 132 1.70 19.89 19.91
CA ALA A 132 0.83 19.56 18.78
C ALA A 132 1.60 18.91 17.62
N VAL A 133 2.80 19.42 17.27
CA VAL A 133 3.65 18.80 16.24
C VAL A 133 4.09 17.39 16.65
N MET A 134 4.46 17.18 17.91
CA MET A 134 4.80 15.84 18.42
C MET A 134 3.62 14.87 18.36
N ILE A 135 2.42 15.33 18.74
CA ILE A 135 1.19 14.54 18.66
C ILE A 135 0.87 14.19 17.19
N SER A 136 1.00 15.15 16.28
CA SER A 136 0.83 14.90 14.84
C SER A 136 1.75 13.78 14.35
N PHE A 137 3.03 13.81 14.74
CA PHE A 137 3.97 12.77 14.36
C PHE A 137 3.56 11.40 14.92
N LEU A 138 3.14 11.34 16.19
CA LEU A 138 2.65 10.09 16.78
C LEU A 138 1.42 9.54 16.04
N ILE A 139 0.45 10.38 15.73
CA ILE A 139 -0.75 9.98 14.97
C ILE A 139 -0.35 9.49 13.57
N GLN A 140 0.61 10.14 12.91
CA GLN A 140 1.12 9.68 11.61
C GLN A 140 1.67 8.25 11.70
N LEU A 141 2.42 7.92 12.76
CA LEU A 141 2.92 6.55 12.96
C LEU A 141 1.78 5.54 13.18
N LEU A 142 0.71 5.92 13.89
CA LEU A 142 -0.47 5.08 14.06
C LEU A 142 -1.22 4.88 12.73
N VAL A 143 -1.33 5.91 11.89
CA VAL A 143 -1.92 5.80 10.56
C VAL A 143 -1.11 4.86 9.68
N LEU A 144 0.22 4.92 9.72
CA LEU A 144 1.09 3.98 9.00
C LEU A 144 0.94 2.55 9.54
N ALA A 145 0.88 2.36 10.85
CA ALA A 145 0.64 1.05 11.45
C ALA A 145 -0.71 0.46 11.03
N PHE A 146 -1.77 1.29 11.00
CA PHE A 146 -3.08 0.88 10.50
C PHE A 146 -3.04 0.52 9.02
N SER A 147 -2.35 1.31 8.19
CA SER A 147 -2.11 0.98 6.77
C SER A 147 -1.52 -0.41 6.61
N ARG A 148 -0.46 -0.72 7.38
CA ARG A 148 0.17 -2.05 7.35
C ARG A 148 -0.77 -3.16 7.81
N LEU A 149 -1.62 -2.90 8.79
CA LEU A 149 -2.63 -3.85 9.24
C LEU A 149 -3.63 -4.19 8.12
N ARG A 150 -4.08 -3.18 7.37
CA ARG A 150 -5.04 -3.37 6.27
C ARG A 150 -4.46 -4.22 5.12
N GLU A 151 -3.16 -4.15 4.88
CA GLU A 151 -2.47 -5.03 3.92
C GLU A 151 -2.59 -6.52 4.27
N TYR A 152 -2.46 -6.89 5.56
CA TYR A 152 -2.63 -8.29 5.97
C TYR A 152 -4.06 -8.79 5.73
N TYR A 153 -5.06 -7.93 5.96
CA TYR A 153 -6.45 -8.25 5.62
C TYR A 153 -6.64 -8.37 4.11
N ALA A 154 -5.99 -7.53 3.30
CA ALA A 154 -6.07 -7.65 1.84
C ALA A 154 -5.34 -8.91 1.34
N ASP A 155 -4.20 -9.29 1.92
CA ASP A 155 -3.52 -10.57 1.64
C ASP A 155 -4.38 -11.78 1.96
N TYR A 156 -5.09 -11.72 3.09
CA TYR A 156 -6.08 -12.73 3.46
C TYR A 156 -7.19 -12.86 2.40
N GLU A 157 -7.71 -11.73 1.90
CA GLU A 157 -8.72 -11.70 0.83
C GLU A 157 -8.19 -12.25 -0.50
N GLY A 158 -6.93 -11.94 -0.85
CA GLY A 158 -6.25 -12.52 -2.00
C GLY A 158 -6.08 -14.03 -1.89
N ALA A 159 -5.65 -14.52 -0.72
CA ALA A 159 -5.55 -15.95 -0.45
C ALA A 159 -6.93 -16.63 -0.43
N ARG A 160 -7.97 -15.96 0.05
CA ARG A 160 -9.35 -16.48 0.02
C ARG A 160 -9.91 -16.58 -1.40
N ALA A 161 -9.46 -15.71 -2.31
CA ALA A 161 -9.91 -15.70 -3.70
C ALA A 161 -9.31 -16.84 -4.54
N ALA A 162 -8.03 -17.14 -4.36
CA ALA A 162 -7.26 -18.00 -5.27
C ALA A 162 -6.30 -18.99 -4.58
N GLY A 163 -6.27 -19.04 -3.25
CA GLY A 163 -5.38 -19.92 -2.49
C GLY A 163 -4.14 -19.20 -1.95
N ARG A 164 -3.60 -19.73 -0.85
CA ARG A 164 -2.43 -19.14 -0.17
C ARG A 164 -1.17 -19.18 -1.04
N ARG A 165 -0.93 -20.30 -1.72
CA ARG A 165 0.23 -20.51 -2.61
C ARG A 165 0.21 -19.52 -3.77
N ALA A 166 -0.95 -19.29 -4.37
CA ALA A 166 -1.12 -18.32 -5.44
C ALA A 166 -0.72 -16.91 -4.98
N MET A 167 -1.21 -16.49 -3.80
CA MET A 167 -0.85 -15.18 -3.23
C MET A 167 0.65 -15.09 -2.88
N GLN A 168 1.23 -16.13 -2.29
CA GLN A 168 2.65 -16.19 -1.96
C GLN A 168 3.53 -16.10 -3.21
N LYS A 169 3.21 -16.85 -4.26
CA LYS A 169 3.93 -16.82 -5.54
C LYS A 169 3.82 -15.45 -6.21
N ALA A 170 2.63 -14.85 -6.23
CA ALA A 170 2.43 -13.51 -6.77
C ALA A 170 3.30 -12.47 -6.04
N LEU A 171 3.26 -12.43 -4.70
CA LEU A 171 4.08 -11.53 -3.89
C LEU A 171 5.59 -11.74 -4.13
N ALA A 172 6.03 -13.00 -4.20
CA ALA A 172 7.43 -13.33 -4.45
C ALA A 172 7.88 -12.90 -5.85
N LYS A 173 7.07 -13.12 -6.89
CA LYS A 173 7.36 -12.66 -8.27
C LYS A 173 7.48 -11.14 -8.35
N ILE A 174 6.53 -10.42 -7.75
CA ILE A 174 6.55 -8.95 -7.69
C ILE A 174 7.82 -8.48 -6.96
N HIS A 175 8.11 -9.07 -5.80
CA HIS A 175 9.31 -8.75 -5.02
C HIS A 175 10.59 -8.93 -5.83
N LEU A 176 10.76 -10.08 -6.49
CA LEU A 176 11.93 -10.38 -7.31
C LEU A 176 12.05 -9.45 -8.53
N TYR A 177 10.93 -9.11 -9.17
CA TYR A 177 10.91 -8.18 -10.30
C TYR A 177 11.50 -6.82 -9.92
N TYR A 178 10.95 -6.19 -8.88
CA TYR A 178 11.40 -4.86 -8.46
C TYR A 178 12.80 -4.89 -7.87
N ARG A 179 13.20 -6.01 -7.27
CA ARG A 179 14.54 -6.18 -6.75
C ARG A 179 15.60 -6.26 -7.86
N ARG A 180 15.26 -6.79 -9.03
CA ARG A 180 16.16 -6.97 -10.17
C ARG A 180 16.19 -5.79 -11.15
N SER A 181 15.19 -4.90 -11.12
CA SER A 181 15.09 -3.77 -12.05
C SER A 181 15.31 -2.42 -11.34
N PRO A 182 16.56 -1.91 -11.25
CA PRO A 182 16.87 -0.59 -10.70
C PRO A 182 16.14 0.55 -11.42
N SER A 183 15.92 0.44 -12.73
CA SER A 183 15.17 1.44 -13.51
C SER A 183 13.67 1.41 -13.19
N ALA A 184 13.06 0.24 -12.97
CA ALA A 184 11.68 0.16 -12.47
C ALA A 184 11.56 0.70 -11.04
N ARG A 185 12.57 0.45 -10.18
CA ARG A 185 12.67 1.07 -8.85
C ARG A 185 12.72 2.59 -8.93
N GLU A 186 13.47 3.13 -9.89
CA GLU A 186 13.58 4.58 -10.08
C GLU A 186 12.29 5.20 -10.63
N ILE A 187 11.55 4.50 -11.52
CA ILE A 187 10.24 4.93 -12.00
C ILE A 187 9.21 4.97 -10.85
N VAL A 188 9.19 3.97 -9.99
CA VAL A 188 8.33 3.95 -8.78
C VAL A 188 8.78 5.02 -7.78
N SER A 189 10.09 5.17 -7.58
CA SER A 189 10.70 6.20 -6.75
C SER A 189 10.57 7.61 -7.33
N ARG A 190 10.20 7.83 -8.59
CA ARG A 190 9.97 9.19 -9.14
C ARG A 190 8.49 9.53 -9.32
N SER A 191 7.58 8.60 -9.03
CA SER A 191 6.14 8.78 -9.22
C SER A 191 5.38 8.86 -7.88
N ASN A 192 4.12 9.34 -7.92
CA ASN A 192 3.19 9.28 -6.78
C ASN A 192 2.88 7.83 -6.31
N LEU A 193 3.48 6.82 -6.95
CA LEU A 193 3.44 5.41 -6.55
C LEU A 193 4.43 5.09 -5.42
N ARG A 194 5.25 6.06 -4.97
CA ARG A 194 6.10 5.93 -3.75
C ARG A 194 5.33 5.41 -2.53
N THR A 195 4.06 5.79 -2.40
CA THR A 195 3.19 5.38 -1.29
C THR A 195 2.79 3.90 -1.36
N LEU A 196 2.98 3.25 -2.51
CA LEU A 196 2.51 1.89 -2.82
C LEU A 196 3.62 0.83 -2.71
N PHE A 197 4.89 1.21 -2.47
CA PHE A 197 6.01 0.28 -2.50
C PHE A 197 7.14 0.70 -1.56
N ILE A 198 7.15 0.15 -0.35
CA ILE A 198 8.36 0.16 0.50
C ILE A 198 8.86 -1.28 0.60
N TYR A 199 9.88 -1.58 -0.20
CA TYR A 199 10.54 -2.88 -0.27
C TYR A 199 11.70 -2.96 0.73
N ALA A 200 11.68 -3.97 1.59
CA ALA A 200 12.84 -4.39 2.39
C ALA A 200 13.76 -5.35 1.59
N PHE A 201 15.07 -5.29 1.83
CA PHE A 201 16.14 -5.83 0.98
C PHE A 201 16.80 -7.13 1.50
N THR A 202 17.06 -8.11 0.62
CA THR A 202 18.04 -9.22 0.81
C THR A 202 18.33 -9.98 -0.48
N GLU A 203 19.59 -10.18 -0.89
CA GLU A 203 20.05 -10.78 -2.19
C GLU A 203 19.45 -12.15 -2.55
N ALA A 204 18.80 -12.25 -3.72
CA ALA A 204 18.16 -13.43 -4.29
C ALA A 204 18.09 -13.23 -5.81
N TYR A 205 18.87 -14.04 -6.52
CA TYR A 205 18.95 -14.10 -7.98
C TYR A 205 17.90 -15.07 -8.50
N ALA A 206 16.77 -14.56 -8.99
CA ALA A 206 15.81 -15.35 -9.77
C ALA A 206 15.30 -14.52 -10.96
N ASN A 207 14.94 -15.18 -12.07
CA ASN A 207 14.22 -14.55 -13.17
C ASN A 207 12.74 -14.42 -12.78
N PRO A 208 12.16 -13.19 -12.71
CA PRO A 208 10.77 -12.99 -12.31
C PRO A 208 9.77 -13.62 -13.30
N PHE A 209 10.20 -13.89 -14.54
CA PHE A 209 9.42 -14.52 -15.60
C PHE A 209 9.38 -16.06 -15.55
N TYR A 210 10.07 -16.70 -14.60
CA TYR A 210 10.05 -18.16 -14.41
C TYR A 210 9.41 -18.53 -13.07
N SER A 211 8.95 -19.78 -12.97
CA SER A 211 8.27 -20.35 -11.80
C SER A 211 9.02 -20.04 -10.50
N VAL A 212 8.39 -19.29 -9.60
CA VAL A 212 8.87 -19.15 -8.24
C VAL A 212 8.67 -20.48 -7.52
N SER A 213 9.78 -21.09 -7.09
CA SER A 213 9.77 -22.30 -6.29
C SER A 213 9.43 -21.99 -4.83
N ASP A 214 8.96 -23.01 -4.11
CA ASP A 214 8.70 -22.88 -2.68
C ASP A 214 9.96 -22.52 -1.89
N ASP A 215 11.13 -23.03 -2.30
CA ASP A 215 12.42 -22.70 -1.71
C ASP A 215 12.77 -21.20 -1.85
N THR A 216 12.38 -20.59 -2.98
CA THR A 216 12.54 -19.15 -3.19
C THR A 216 11.66 -18.36 -2.22
N ILE A 217 10.42 -18.80 -2.01
CA ILE A 217 9.49 -18.18 -1.04
C ILE A 217 10.05 -18.30 0.37
N GLU A 218 10.55 -19.47 0.76
CA GLU A 218 11.17 -19.70 2.07
C GLU A 218 12.43 -18.83 2.27
N THR A 219 13.24 -18.65 1.22
CA THR A 219 14.39 -17.75 1.23
C THR A 219 13.95 -16.30 1.49
N ILE A 220 12.90 -15.83 0.81
CA ILE A 220 12.34 -14.48 1.03
C ILE A 220 11.75 -14.37 2.45
N LYS A 221 11.12 -15.40 3.00
CA LYS A 221 10.62 -15.36 4.39
C LYS A 221 11.74 -15.20 5.42
N ARG A 222 12.90 -15.81 5.19
CA ARG A 222 14.07 -15.76 6.10
C ARG A 222 14.86 -14.47 5.98
N SER A 223 14.47 -13.61 5.05
CA SER A 223 15.23 -12.46 4.67
C SER A 223 15.06 -11.31 5.66
N ASP A 224 16.17 -10.64 5.97
CA ASP A 224 16.22 -9.54 6.91
C ASP A 224 15.48 -8.30 6.39
N TYR A 225 14.90 -7.53 7.30
CA TYR A 225 14.30 -6.26 7.01
C TYR A 225 14.56 -5.29 8.16
N SER A 226 14.66 -4.00 7.85
CA SER A 226 14.88 -2.98 8.86
C SER A 226 13.58 -2.67 9.61
N SER A 227 13.53 -3.00 10.90
CA SER A 227 12.41 -2.64 11.78
C SER A 227 12.21 -1.13 11.89
N PHE A 228 13.28 -0.34 11.71
CA PHE A 228 13.18 1.12 11.71
C PHE A 228 12.53 1.64 10.44
N GLU A 229 12.93 1.14 9.27
CA GLU A 229 12.29 1.51 8.00
C GLU A 229 10.83 1.08 7.95
N GLU A 230 10.49 -0.06 8.55
CA GLU A 230 9.11 -0.54 8.65
C GLU A 230 8.18 0.44 9.38
N ILE A 231 8.66 1.11 10.45
CA ILE A 231 7.83 2.06 11.21
C ILE A 231 7.31 3.17 10.29
N PHE A 232 8.15 3.63 9.36
CA PHE A 232 7.83 4.66 8.37
C PHE A 232 7.19 4.11 7.09
N ALA A 233 6.99 2.80 7.00
CA ALA A 233 6.44 2.16 5.82
C ALA A 233 4.90 2.11 5.82
N THR A 234 4.29 2.33 4.65
CA THR A 234 2.84 2.17 4.42
C THR A 234 2.43 0.71 4.30
N HIS A 235 3.37 -0.17 3.94
CA HIS A 235 3.16 -1.60 3.75
C HIS A 235 4.13 -2.40 4.63
N PRO A 236 3.70 -3.58 5.11
CA PRO A 236 4.59 -4.45 5.84
C PRO A 236 5.63 -5.09 4.90
N PRO A 237 6.83 -5.41 5.41
CA PRO A 237 7.84 -6.11 4.63
C PRO A 237 7.30 -7.40 4.01
N ILE A 238 7.69 -7.70 2.77
CA ILE A 238 7.30 -8.94 2.06
C ILE A 238 7.58 -10.20 2.90
N PRO A 239 8.72 -10.35 3.60
CA PRO A 239 8.95 -11.50 4.48
C PRO A 239 7.87 -11.68 5.55
N LYS A 240 7.34 -10.58 6.13
CA LYS A 240 6.25 -10.64 7.10
C LYS A 240 4.92 -11.04 6.46
N ARG A 241 4.60 -10.50 5.28
CA ARG A 241 3.37 -10.84 4.54
C ARG A 241 3.35 -12.33 4.19
N LEU A 242 4.46 -12.86 3.69
CA LEU A 242 4.60 -14.28 3.37
C LEU A 242 4.44 -15.17 4.62
N LYS A 243 5.02 -14.77 5.76
CA LYS A 243 4.84 -15.47 7.05
C LYS A 243 3.41 -15.38 7.58
N ALA A 244 2.74 -14.25 7.41
CA ALA A 244 1.34 -14.08 7.81
C ALA A 244 0.42 -15.02 7.02
N LEU A 245 0.67 -15.17 5.71
CA LEU A 245 -0.07 -16.10 4.85
C LEU A 245 0.05 -17.57 5.30
N ASP A 246 1.16 -17.98 5.91
CA ASP A 246 1.31 -19.35 6.45
C ASP A 246 0.36 -19.63 7.63
N GLN A 247 -0.13 -18.59 8.31
CA GLN A 247 -0.99 -18.71 9.47
C GLN A 247 -2.45 -19.01 9.10
N TYR A 248 -2.88 -18.68 7.88
CA TYR A 248 -4.27 -18.84 7.41
C TYR A 248 -4.58 -20.28 6.96
N LYS A 249 -4.31 -21.27 7.81
CA LYS A 249 -4.44 -22.71 7.48
C LYS A 249 -5.85 -23.16 7.11
N GLU A 250 -6.84 -22.35 7.45
CA GLU A 250 -8.26 -22.55 7.11
C GLU A 250 -8.58 -22.21 5.65
N LEU A 251 -7.71 -21.48 4.96
CA LEU A 251 -7.89 -21.12 3.55
C LEU A 251 -7.38 -22.21 2.60
N PRO A 252 -7.91 -22.28 1.37
CA PRO A 252 -7.40 -23.16 0.32
C PRO A 252 -5.89 -23.02 0.16
N GLU A 253 -5.21 -24.13 -0.09
CA GLU A 253 -3.77 -24.13 -0.33
C GLU A 253 -3.43 -23.37 -1.62
#